data_AF-A0A3C2B682-F1
#
_entry.id   AF-A0A3C2B682-F1
#
_cell.length_a   1.000
_cell.length_b   1.000
_cell.length_c   1.000
_cell.angle_alpha   90.00
_cell.angle_beta   90.00
_cell.angle_gamma   90.00
#
_symmetry.space_group_name_H-M   'P 1'
#
loop_
_entity.id
_entity.type
_entity.pdbx_description
1 polymer ?
#
loop_
_entity_poly.entity_id
_entity_poly.type
_entity_poly.pdbx_seq_one_letter_code
_entity_poly.pdbx_strand_id
1 'polypeptide(L)' 'MTELAALPSVRSPERDTLVEFLDYFRSVFIRKADGLSDEQARQRVGASDLDLLGLVRHMAG' A
#
# COMPACT_ATOMS: atom_id res chain seq x y z
N MET A 1 -0.86 11.66 -10.40
CA MET A 1 -0.71 10.20 -10.42
C MET A 1 0.48 9.86 -9.53
N THR A 2 0.24 9.34 -8.32
CA THR A 2 1.30 9.11 -7.32
C THR A 2 2.48 8.32 -7.88
N GLU A 3 3.70 8.82 -7.72
CA GLU A 3 4.90 8.09 -8.10
C GLU A 3 5.09 6.81 -7.26
N LEU A 4 5.69 5.80 -7.87
CA LEU A 4 6.07 4.56 -7.19
C LEU A 4 7.51 4.67 -6.71
N ALA A 5 7.79 4.14 -5.52
CA ALA A 5 9.17 3.93 -5.12
C ALA A 5 9.86 2.94 -6.07
N ALA A 6 11.19 2.93 -6.07
CA ALA A 6 11.97 2.01 -6.91
C ALA A 6 11.62 0.55 -6.60
N LEU A 7 11.71 -0.31 -7.62
CA LEU A 7 11.61 -1.75 -7.40
C LEU A 7 12.78 -2.22 -6.52
N PRO A 8 12.52 -3.02 -5.46
CA PRO A 8 13.56 -3.49 -4.55
C PRO A 8 14.65 -4.30 -5.26
N SER A 9 15.88 -4.13 -4.82
CA SER A 9 17.03 -4.89 -5.29
C SER A 9 17.25 -6.13 -4.41
N VAL A 10 17.07 -7.33 -4.96
CA VAL A 10 17.37 -8.59 -4.25
C VAL A 10 18.88 -8.85 -4.06
N ARG A 11 19.73 -7.87 -4.35
CA ARG A 11 21.20 -7.93 -4.16
C ARG A 11 21.67 -7.13 -2.95
N SER A 12 20.79 -6.36 -2.31
CA SER A 12 21.10 -5.59 -1.11
C SER A 12 21.13 -6.53 0.12
N PRO A 13 21.77 -6.13 1.23
CA PRO A 13 21.63 -6.83 2.50
C PRO A 13 20.16 -7.06 2.88
N GLU A 14 19.88 -8.10 3.66
CA GLU A 14 18.50 -8.56 3.95
C GLU A 14 17.62 -7.45 4.54
N ARG A 15 18.14 -6.69 5.51
CA ARG A 15 17.43 -5.57 6.13
C ARG A 15 17.07 -4.49 5.12
N ASP A 16 18.03 -4.12 4.26
CA ASP A 16 17.84 -3.05 3.29
C ASP A 16 16.83 -3.48 2.23
N THR A 17 16.93 -4.72 1.77
CA THR A 17 15.93 -5.34 0.88
C THR A 17 14.53 -5.29 1.49
N LEU A 18 14.38 -5.64 2.77
CA LEU A 18 13.09 -5.58 3.46
C LEU A 18 12.53 -4.15 3.51
N VAL A 19 13.37 -3.17 3.84
CA VAL A 19 12.95 -1.76 3.90
C VAL A 19 12.53 -1.26 2.51
N GLU A 20 13.30 -1.58 1.47
CA GLU A 20 12.95 -1.25 0.07
C GLU A 20 11.59 -1.86 -0.34
N PHE A 21 11.33 -3.12 0.03
CA PHE A 21 10.02 -3.75 -0.20
C PHE A 21 8.89 -3.03 0.51
N LEU A 22 9.08 -2.65 1.77
CA LEU A 22 8.08 -1.93 2.55
C LEU A 22 7.78 -0.56 1.92
N ASP A 23 8.80 0.15 1.46
CA ASP A 23 8.64 1.45 0.79
C ASP A 23 7.92 1.30 -0.56
N TYR A 24 8.29 0.28 -1.35
CA TYR A 24 7.60 -0.04 -2.59
C TYR A 24 6.11 -0.34 -2.37
N PHE A 25 5.76 -1.27 -1.47
CA PHE A 25 4.37 -1.62 -1.24
C PHE A 25 3.56 -0.49 -0.60
N ARG A 26 4.18 0.36 0.24
CA ARG A 26 3.54 1.59 0.73
C ARG A 26 3.19 2.53 -0.43
N SER A 27 4.11 2.75 -1.37
CA SER A 27 3.86 3.60 -2.54
C SER A 27 2.77 3.04 -3.47
N VAL A 28 2.75 1.71 -3.67
CA VAL A 28 1.69 1.02 -4.42
C VAL A 28 0.33 1.21 -3.76
N PHE A 29 0.28 1.08 -2.43
CA PHE A 29 -0.96 1.28 -1.68
C PHE A 29 -1.46 2.71 -1.84
N ILE A 30 -0.60 3.70 -1.60
CA ILE A 30 -0.97 5.13 -1.74
C ILE A 30 -1.50 5.39 -3.15
N ARG A 31 -0.84 4.86 -4.18
CA ARG A 31 -1.29 5.01 -5.57
C ARG A 31 -2.67 4.38 -5.84
N LYS A 32 -3.02 3.30 -5.15
CA LYS A 32 -4.36 2.68 -5.25
C LYS A 32 -5.43 3.48 -4.51
N ALA A 33 -5.05 4.19 -3.45
CA ALA A 33 -5.96 5.04 -2.68
C ALA A 33 -6.06 6.47 -3.22
N ASP A 34 -5.10 6.90 -4.05
CA ASP A 34 -5.02 8.26 -4.60
C ASP A 34 -6.29 8.63 -5.37
N GLY A 35 -6.91 9.74 -4.98
CA GLY A 35 -8.13 10.26 -5.60
C GLY A 35 -9.43 9.52 -5.28
N LEU A 36 -9.42 8.50 -4.41
CA LEU A 36 -10.65 7.88 -3.94
C LEU A 36 -11.44 8.81 -3.02
N SER A 37 -12.76 8.84 -3.20
CA SER A 37 -13.64 9.42 -2.20
C SER A 37 -13.77 8.52 -0.99
N ASP A 38 -14.20 9.11 0.11
CA ASP A 38 -14.55 8.43 1.35
C ASP A 38 -15.56 7.27 1.17
N GLU A 39 -16.55 7.47 0.29
CA GLU A 39 -17.54 6.45 -0.07
C GLU A 39 -16.86 5.27 -0.79
N GLN A 40 -16.00 5.57 -1.77
CA GLN A 40 -15.27 4.56 -2.55
C GLN A 40 -14.27 3.78 -1.70
N ALA A 41 -13.59 4.44 -0.76
CA ALA A 41 -12.62 3.80 0.13
C ALA A 41 -13.27 2.80 1.12
N ARG A 42 -14.57 2.96 1.40
CA ARG A 42 -15.38 2.06 2.25
C ARG A 42 -16.08 0.95 1.48
N GLN A 43 -15.93 0.92 0.16
CA GLN A 43 -16.52 -0.13 -0.65
C GLN A 43 -15.80 -1.46 -0.39
N ARG A 44 -16.57 -2.49 -0.04
CA ARG A 44 -16.05 -3.87 0.08
C ARG A 44 -15.85 -4.47 -1.30
N VAL A 45 -14.74 -5.17 -1.48
CA VAL A 45 -14.42 -5.87 -2.72
C VAL A 45 -14.23 -7.36 -2.41
N GLY A 46 -15.11 -8.19 -2.94
CA GLY A 46 -15.09 -9.65 -2.71
C GLY A 46 -15.81 -10.09 -1.43
N ALA A 47 -15.50 -11.29 -0.96
CA ALA A 47 -16.19 -11.91 0.19
C ALA A 47 -15.67 -11.47 1.57
N SER A 48 -14.61 -10.66 1.62
CA SER A 48 -14.02 -10.15 2.87
C SER A 48 -14.72 -8.87 3.33
N ASP A 49 -14.79 -8.66 4.64
CA ASP A 49 -15.26 -7.40 5.24
C ASP A 49 -14.22 -6.27 5.19
N LEU A 50 -13.01 -6.56 4.70
CA LEU A 50 -11.93 -5.58 4.59
C LEU A 50 -12.20 -4.59 3.44
N ASP A 51 -12.22 -3.30 3.76
CA ASP A 51 -12.21 -2.19 2.82
C ASP A 51 -10.85 -1.48 2.79
N LEU A 52 -10.63 -0.59 1.82
CA LEU A 52 -9.35 0.13 1.69
C LEU A 52 -9.10 1.06 2.88
N LEU A 53 -10.14 1.65 3.45
CA LEU A 53 -10.04 2.49 4.65
C LEU A 53 -9.55 1.69 5.87
N GLY A 54 -10.08 0.48 6.07
CA GLY A 54 -9.69 -0.45 7.11
C GLY A 54 -8.23 -0.87 6.95
N LEU A 55 -7.79 -1.11 5.72
CA LEU A 55 -6.40 -1.43 5.43
C LEU A 55 -5.45 -0.24 5.70
N VAL A 56 -5.85 1.01 5.40
CA VAL A 56 -5.09 2.21 5.83
C VAL A 56 -4.92 2.23 7.34
N ARG A 57 -6.01 2.04 8.08
CA ARG A 57 -5.97 2.07 9.56
C ARG A 57 -5.09 0.97 10.12
N HIS A 58 -5.12 -0.22 9.53
CA HIS A 58 -4.27 -1.33 9.94
C HIS A 58 -2.78 -1.04 9.76
N MET A 59 -2.39 -0.35 8.68
CA MET A 59 -0.98 -0.01 8.44
C MET A 59 -0.47 1.18 9.27
N ALA A 60 -1.38 2.03 9.75
CA ALA A 60 -1.06 3.24 10.52
C ALA A 60 -1.17 3.05 12.04
N GLY A 61 -1.75 1.94 12.50
CA GLY A 61 -1.80 1.54 13.91
C GLY A 61 -0.55 0.77 14.32
#